data_AF-A0A3C2CV60-F1
#
_entry.id   AF-A0A3C2CV60-F1
#
_cell.length_a   1.000
_cell.length_b   1.000
_cell.length_c   1.000
_cell.angle_alpha   90.00
_cell.angle_beta   90.00
_cell.angle_gamma   90.00
#
_symmetry.space_group_name_H-M   'P 1'
#
loop_
_entity.id
_entity.type
_entity.pdbx_description
1 polymer ?
#
loop_
_entity_poly.entity_id
_entity_poly.type
_entity_poly.pdbx_seq_one_letter_code
_entity_poly.pdbx_strand_id
1 'polypeptide(L)' 'MDEKLFAKDLSACPTVFCATRDDQAPLFTAEAVIDRDIKKVSLEDYKGKWVILFFYPSDFTFV' A
#
# COMPACT_ATOMS: atom_id res chain seq x y z
N MET A 1 -11.17 19.39 -17.34
CA MET A 1 -12.20 18.46 -17.83
C MET A 1 -11.74 17.08 -17.42
N ASP A 2 -12.61 16.39 -16.71
CA ASP A 2 -12.25 15.32 -15.78
C ASP A 2 -11.78 14.06 -16.50
N GLU A 3 -10.47 13.82 -16.50
CA GLU A 3 -9.91 12.57 -16.99
C GLU A 3 -10.07 11.51 -15.89
N LYS A 4 -11.27 10.91 -15.85
CA LYS A 4 -11.54 9.76 -15.00
C LYS A 4 -10.80 8.55 -15.57
N LEU A 5 -9.66 8.24 -14.97
CA LEU A 5 -8.94 7.00 -15.19
C LEU A 5 -9.81 5.83 -14.70
N PHE A 6 -10.19 4.91 -15.59
CA PHE A 6 -10.87 3.69 -15.19
C PHE A 6 -9.82 2.60 -14.89
N ALA A 7 -10.12 1.68 -13.97
CA ALA A 7 -9.20 0.59 -13.60
C ALA A 7 -8.76 -0.29 -14.80
N LYS A 8 -9.54 -0.27 -15.89
CA LYS A 8 -9.28 -0.97 -17.15
C LYS A 8 -8.22 -0.28 -18.02
N ASP A 9 -7.97 1.02 -17.80
CA ASP A 9 -6.97 1.81 -18.54
C ASP A 9 -5.55 1.63 -17.97
N LEU A 10 -5.42 0.98 -16.80
CA LEU A 10 -4.15 0.64 -16.16
C LEU A 10 -3.47 -0.61 -16.74
N SER A 11 -4.11 -1.30 -17.70
CA SER A 11 -3.65 -2.62 -18.20
C SER A 11 -2.37 -2.57 -19.04
N ALA A 12 -1.86 -1.39 -19.36
CA ALA A 12 -0.61 -1.21 -20.11
C ALA A 12 0.55 -0.76 -19.21
N CYS A 13 0.48 -0.95 -17.89
CA CYS A 13 1.50 -0.43 -16.98
C CYS A 13 2.82 -1.22 -17.12
N PRO A 14 3.89 -0.62 -17.67
CA PRO A 14 5.17 -1.27 -17.73
C PRO A 14 5.91 -0.89 -16.45
N THR A 15 5.76 -1.65 -15.38
CA THR A 15 6.72 -1.81 -14.25
C THR A 15 6.04 -2.44 -13.03
N VAL A 16 6.89 -3.01 -12.18
CA VAL A 16 6.68 -3.84 -10.98
C VAL A 16 5.83 -3.21 -9.85
N PHE A 17 5.04 -2.17 -10.12
CA PHE A 17 4.37 -1.32 -9.13
C PHE A 17 2.83 -1.36 -9.17
N CYS A 18 2.22 -2.23 -9.97
CA CYS A 18 0.76 -2.40 -10.00
C CYS A 18 0.36 -3.75 -9.38
N ALA A 19 -0.28 -3.71 -8.21
CA ALA A 19 -0.89 -4.90 -7.60
C ALA A 19 -2.36 -5.02 -8.05
N THR A 20 -2.73 -6.17 -8.61
CA THR A 20 -4.12 -6.53 -8.92
C THR A 20 -4.69 -7.47 -7.86
N ARG A 21 -6.00 -7.75 -7.91
CA ARG A 21 -6.70 -8.56 -6.89
C ARG A 21 -6.11 -9.96 -6.70
N ASP A 22 -5.68 -10.57 -7.80
CA ASP A 22 -5.28 -11.98 -7.81
C ASP A 22 -3.75 -12.15 -7.65
N ASP A 23 -3.01 -11.03 -7.56
CA ASP A 23 -1.58 -11.04 -7.30
C ASP A 23 -1.28 -11.31 -5.82
N GLN A 24 -0.12 -11.92 -5.57
CA GLN A 24 0.41 -11.93 -4.21
C GLN A 24 0.70 -10.49 -3.77
N ALA A 25 0.23 -10.13 -2.58
CA ALA A 25 0.48 -8.80 -2.02
C ALA A 25 2.00 -8.49 -2.01
N PRO A 26 2.42 -7.32 -2.50
CA PRO A 26 3.83 -6.94 -2.53
C PRO A 26 4.44 -6.95 -1.13
N LEU A 27 5.53 -7.70 -0.95
CA LEU A 27 6.24 -7.74 0.32
C LEU A 27 6.88 -6.37 0.59
N PHE A 28 6.70 -5.89 1.80
CA PHE A 28 7.38 -4.69 2.28
C PHE A 28 7.95 -4.93 3.67
N THR A 29 8.93 -4.12 4.01
CA THR A 29 9.44 -4.00 5.37
C THR A 29 9.74 -2.54 5.63
N ALA A 30 9.20 -2.00 6.73
CA ALA A 30 9.32 -0.60 7.06
C ALA A 30 9.46 -0.40 8.57
N GLU A 31 9.94 0.78 8.97
CA GLU A 31 9.83 1.24 10.34
C GLU A 31 8.42 1.79 10.58
N ALA A 32 7.81 1.43 11.70
CA ALA A 32 6.49 1.87 12.09
C ALA A 32 6.48 2.25 13.57
N VAL A 33 5.62 3.19 13.94
CA VAL A 33 5.38 3.55 15.34
C VAL A 33 4.32 2.62 15.92
N ILE A 34 4.69 1.80 16.90
CA ILE A 34 3.79 0.89 17.61
C ILE A 34 3.99 1.12 19.11
N ASP A 35 2.91 1.45 19.81
CA ASP A 35 2.94 1.75 21.25
C ASP A 35 3.96 2.85 21.63
N ARG A 36 4.16 3.84 20.74
CA ARG A 36 5.14 4.94 20.86
C ARG A 36 6.61 4.57 20.64
N ASP A 37 6.89 3.32 20.27
CA ASP A 37 8.23 2.88 19.89
C ASP A 37 8.34 2.66 18.38
N ILE A 38 9.52 2.89 17.83
CA ILE A 38 9.84 2.55 16.45
C ILE A 38 10.16 1.05 16.39
N LYS A 39 9.37 0.30 15.64
CA LYS A 39 9.57 -1.14 15.41
C LYS A 39 9.62 -1.42 13.91
N LYS A 40 10.45 -2.38 13.53
CA LYS A 40 10.50 -2.90 12.16
C LYS A 40 9.32 -3.85 11.95
N VAL A 41 8.51 -3.61 10.94
CA VAL A 41 7.36 -4.44 10.57
C VAL A 41 7.54 -5.01 9.16
N SER A 42 7.21 -6.29 8.98
CA SER A 42 7.11 -6.93 7.67
C SER A 42 5.69 -7.37 7.39
N LEU A 43 5.24 -7.32 6.13
CA LEU A 43 3.97 -7.91 5.72
C LEU A 43 3.90 -9.42 6.04
N GLU A 44 5.05 -10.09 6.01
CA GLU A 44 5.14 -11.52 6.27
C GLU A 44 4.74 -11.91 7.71
N ASP A 45 4.93 -11.00 8.67
CA ASP A 45 4.59 -11.21 10.08
C ASP A 45 3.06 -11.39 10.29
N TYR A 46 2.27 -11.02 9.29
CA TYR A 46 0.82 -11.07 9.31
C TYR A 46 0.21 -12.23 8.48
N LYS A 47 1.04 -13.17 8.00
CA LYS A 47 0.54 -14.37 7.30
C LYS A 47 -0.54 -15.09 8.11
N GLY A 48 -1.63 -15.48 7.42
CA GLY A 48 -2.79 -16.14 8.05
C GLY A 48 -3.79 -15.19 8.71
N LYS A 49 -3.56 -13.87 8.66
CA LYS A 49 -4.50 -12.84 9.12
C LYS A 49 -4.96 -11.98 7.94
N TRP A 50 -6.17 -11.43 8.05
CA TRP A 50 -6.61 -10.36 7.15
C TRP A 50 -5.90 -9.06 7.52
N VAL A 51 -5.37 -8.37 6.52
CA VAL A 51 -4.62 -7.12 6.68
C VAL A 51 -5.25 -6.05 5.79
N ILE A 52 -5.45 -4.86 6.35
CA ILE A 52 -5.82 -3.66 5.59
C ILE A 52 -4.59 -2.75 5.59
N LEU A 53 -4.03 -2.49 4.41
CA LEU A 53 -2.95 -1.51 4.22
C LEU A 53 -3.53 -0.29 3.52
N PHE A 54 -3.38 0.88 4.14
CA PHE A 54 -3.90 2.15 3.64
C PHE A 54 -2.77 3.16 3.52
N PHE A 55 -2.69 3.83 2.37
CA PHE A 55 -1.72 4.90 2.13
C PHE A 55 -2.43 6.24 2.21
N TYR A 56 -1.85 7.17 2.96
CA TYR A 56 -2.28 8.56 3.01
C TYR A 56 -1.06 9.47 2.78
N PRO A 57 -1.26 10.68 2.23
CA PRO A 57 -0.17 11.45 1.66
C PRO A 57 0.75 12.14 2.67
N SER A 58 0.23 12.65 3.80
CA SER A 58 1.02 13.37 4.79
C SER A 58 0.25 13.52 6.12
N ASP A 59 0.99 13.54 7.23
CA ASP A 59 0.48 13.68 8.60
C ASP A 59 -0.07 15.10 8.90
N PHE A 60 0.44 16.13 8.23
CA PHE A 60 0.07 17.53 8.47
C PHE A 60 -0.29 18.23 7.17
N THR A 61 -1.58 18.29 6.87
CA THR A 61 -2.14 19.14 5.82
C THR A 61 -2.62 20.45 6.43
N PHE A 62 -2.47 21.57 5.70
CA PHE A 62 -2.98 22.87 6.14
C PHE A 62 -4.52 22.80 6.28
N VAL A 63 -5.04 23.33 7.40
CA VAL A 63 -6.48 23.52 7.67
C VAL A 63 -6.90 24.95 7.39
#